data_AF-A0A7V9SMW2-F1
#
_entry.id   AF-A0A7V9SMW2-F1
#
_cell.length_a   1.000
_cell.length_b   1.000
_cell.length_c   1.000
_cell.angle_alpha   90.00
_cell.angle_beta   90.00
_cell.angle_gamma   90.00
#
_symmetry.space_group_name_H-M   'P 1'
#
loop_
_entity.id
_entity.type
_entity.pdbx_description
1 polymer ?
#
loop_
_entity_poly.entity_id
_entity_poly.type
_entity_poly.pdbx_seq_one_letter_code
_entity_poly.pdbx_strand_id
1 'polypeptide(L)' 'MSRTPRCARPGCGAAADATLSYDYASRTVWLDPSDRGVEGGWFLCPTHAANVRAPVGWAVDDRRGSNIRRLAV' A
#
# COMPACT_ATOMS: atom_id res chain seq x y z
N MET A 1 -8.21 20.02 10.72
CA MET A 1 -7.14 19.15 11.25
C MET A 1 -7.23 17.81 10.53
N SER A 2 -6.40 17.60 9.50
CA SER A 2 -6.37 16.34 8.77
C SER A 2 -5.68 15.30 9.64
N ARG A 3 -6.44 14.35 10.19
CA ARG A 3 -5.87 13.26 10.98
C ARG A 3 -5.14 12.32 10.04
N THR A 4 -3.81 12.36 10.03
CA THR A 4 -3.00 11.39 9.28
C THR A 4 -3.42 9.98 9.68
N PRO A 5 -3.74 9.11 8.72
CA PRO A 5 -4.12 7.74 9.03
C PRO A 5 -2.97 7.02 9.73
N ARG A 6 -3.30 6.04 10.58
CA ARG A 6 -2.32 5.17 11.24
C ARG A 6 -2.17 3.88 10.46
N CYS A 7 -1.00 3.26 10.55
CA CYS A 7 -0.74 1.97 9.96
C CYS A 7 -1.70 0.92 10.52
N ALA A 8 -2.36 0.20 9.63
CA ALA A 8 -3.32 -0.86 9.94
C ALA A 8 -2.66 -2.18 10.38
N ARG A 9 -1.32 -2.26 10.34
CA ARG A 9 -0.60 -3.42 10.88
C ARG A 9 -0.79 -3.47 12.40
N PRO A 10 -1.32 -4.59 12.95
CA PRO A 10 -1.48 -4.74 14.39
C PRO A 10 -0.16 -4.46 15.13
N GLY A 11 -0.19 -3.57 16.11
CA GLY A 11 0.97 -3.20 16.92
C GLY A 11 1.92 -2.15 16.35
N CYS A 12 1.75 -1.67 15.11
CA CYS A 12 2.65 -0.66 14.53
C CYS A 12 2.33 0.78 14.97
N GLY A 13 1.07 1.20 14.84
CA GLY A 13 0.60 2.54 15.24
C GLY A 13 1.21 3.76 14.53
N ALA A 14 2.27 3.57 13.74
CA ALA A 14 2.99 4.63 13.03
C ALA A 14 2.11 5.37 12.01
N ALA A 15 2.49 6.59 11.67
CA ALA A 15 1.81 7.37 10.63
C ALA A 15 1.91 6.66 9.27
N ALA A 16 0.78 6.60 8.56
CA ALA A 16 0.70 6.00 7.25
C ALA A 16 1.01 7.02 6.15
N ASP A 17 1.85 6.60 5.20
CA ASP A 17 2.19 7.33 3.97
C ASP A 17 1.65 6.64 2.71
N ALA A 18 1.10 5.43 2.88
CA ALA A 18 0.66 4.57 1.81
C ALA A 18 -0.73 3.99 2.06
N THR A 19 -1.44 3.69 0.98
CA THR A 19 -2.67 2.92 0.96
C THR A 19 -2.45 1.67 0.12
N LEU A 20 -2.76 0.51 0.69
CA LEU A 20 -2.69 -0.79 0.06
C LEU A 20 -4.08 -1.20 -0.46
N SER A 21 -4.16 -1.66 -1.70
CA SER A 21 -5.41 -2.09 -2.32
C SER A 21 -5.21 -3.30 -3.22
N TYR A 22 -6.28 -4.03 -3.49
CA TYR A 22 -6.24 -5.25 -4.28
C TYR A 22 -7.08 -5.08 -5.55
N ASP A 23 -6.44 -5.18 -6.71
CA ASP A 23 -7.13 -5.44 -7.97
C ASP A 23 -7.14 -6.95 -8.21
N TYR A 24 -8.27 -7.57 -7.84
CA TYR A 24 -8.47 -8.99 -8.00
C TYR A 24 -8.54 -9.43 -9.47
N ALA A 25 -9.03 -8.58 -10.37
CA ALA A 25 -9.15 -8.92 -11.78
C ALA A 25 -7.76 -9.08 -12.41
N SER A 26 -6.86 -8.13 -12.14
CA SER A 26 -5.49 -8.17 -12.67
C SER A 26 -4.50 -8.90 -11.75
N ARG A 27 -4.96 -9.48 -10.64
CA ARG A 27 -4.11 -10.12 -9.61
C ARG A 27 -2.94 -9.22 -9.21
N THR A 28 -3.24 -7.95 -8.91
CA THR A 28 -2.23 -6.96 -8.58
C THR A 28 -2.57 -6.28 -7.25
N VAL A 29 -1.56 -6.16 -6.41
CA VAL A 29 -1.60 -5.36 -5.19
C VAL A 29 -1.05 -3.97 -5.51
N TRP A 30 -1.80 -2.93 -5.19
CA TRP A 30 -1.41 -1.53 -5.43
C TRP A 30 -1.00 -0.86 -4.13
N LEU A 31 0.10 -0.11 -4.19
CA LEU A 31 0.52 0.80 -3.13
C LEU A 31 0.46 2.23 -3.65
N ASP A 32 -0.56 2.97 -3.25
CA ASP A 32 -0.76 4.38 -3.55
C ASP A 32 -0.25 5.28 -2.42
N PRO A 33 0.14 6.54 -2.70
CA PRO A 33 0.26 7.56 -1.66
C PRO A 33 -1.01 7.65 -0.80
N SER A 34 -0.88 7.90 0.50
CA SER A 34 -2.04 7.92 1.42
C SER A 34 -3.08 9.00 1.10
N ASP A 35 -2.71 10.03 0.32
CA ASP A 35 -3.59 11.09 -0.18
C ASP A 35 -4.23 10.77 -1.55
N ARG A 36 -3.78 9.71 -2.25
CA ARG A 36 -4.24 9.31 -3.59
C ARG A 36 -4.83 7.90 -3.66
N GLY A 37 -4.76 7.15 -2.57
CA GLY A 37 -5.31 5.79 -2.51
C GLY A 37 -6.83 5.74 -2.61
N VAL A 38 -7.34 4.53 -2.87
CA VAL A 38 -8.79 4.28 -2.92
C VAL A 38 -9.40 4.26 -1.52
N GLU A 39 -10.69 4.59 -1.44
CA GLU A 39 -11.46 4.47 -0.20
C GLU A 39 -11.51 2.99 0.25
N GLY A 40 -11.37 2.75 1.56
CA GLY A 40 -11.37 1.40 2.12
C GLY A 40 -10.07 0.62 1.95
N GLY A 41 -9.03 1.22 1.36
CA GLY A 41 -7.68 0.64 1.33
C GLY A 41 -7.03 0.56 2.71
N TRP A 42 -6.03 -0.32 2.84
CA TRP A 42 -5.31 -0.51 4.10
C TRP A 42 -4.17 0.50 4.21
N PHE A 43 -4.21 1.34 5.23
CA PHE A 43 -3.14 2.31 5.46
C PHE A 43 -1.86 1.64 5.98
N LEU A 44 -0.73 1.92 5.36
CA LEU A 44 0.58 1.40 5.74
C LEU A 44 1.58 2.53 5.99
N CYS A 45 2.46 2.34 6.97
CA CYS A 45 3.62 3.21 7.17
C CYS A 45 4.73 2.88 6.17
N PRO A 46 5.76 3.75 6.02
CA PRO A 46 6.81 3.56 5.02
C PRO A 46 7.47 2.18 5.11
N THR A 47 7.75 1.72 6.34
CA THR A 47 8.36 0.42 6.63
C THR A 47 7.48 -0.74 6.20
N HIS A 48 6.19 -0.73 6.52
CA HIS A 48 5.29 -1.85 6.16
C HIS A 48 4.91 -1.84 4.69
N ALA A 49 4.79 -0.67 4.07
CA ALA A 49 4.57 -0.56 2.64
C ALA A 49 5.79 -1.08 1.84
N ALA A 50 7.02 -0.79 2.28
CA ALA A 50 8.23 -1.33 1.65
C ALA A 50 8.40 -2.85 1.78
N ASN A 51 7.73 -3.48 2.75
CA ASN A 51 7.84 -4.91 3.03
C ASN A 51 6.58 -5.70 2.66
N VAL A 52 5.62 -5.07 1.98
CA VAL A 52 4.40 -5.77 1.60
C VAL A 52 4.71 -6.90 0.64
N ARG A 53 4.00 -8.02 0.79
CA ARG A 53 4.08 -9.15 -0.15
C ARG A 53 2.69 -9.44 -0.69
N ALA A 54 2.60 -9.57 -2.01
CA ALA A 54 1.38 -10.03 -2.65
C ALA A 54 1.21 -11.54 -2.47
N PRO A 55 -0.01 -12.07 -2.66
CA PRO A 55 -0.22 -13.51 -2.81
C PRO A 55 0.64 -14.10 -3.94
N VAL A 56 0.86 -15.41 -3.93
CA VAL A 56 1.64 -16.10 -4.98
C VAL A 56 0.99 -15.89 -6.34
N GLY A 57 1.81 -15.54 -7.35
CA GLY A 57 1.35 -15.29 -8.71
C GLY A 57 0.66 -13.93 -8.92
N TRP A 58 0.75 -13.03 -7.92
CA TRP A 58 0.28 -11.66 -8.03
C TRP A 58 1.47 -10.70 -8.19
N ALA A 59 1.21 -9.57 -8.85
CA ALA A 59 2.18 -8.48 -8.91
C ALA A 59 1.97 -7.50 -7.75
N VAL A 60 3.04 -6.81 -7.35
CA VAL A 60 2.95 -5.57 -6.55
C VAL A 60 3.26 -4.40 -7.48
N ASP A 61 2.39 -3.41 -7.48
CA ASP A 61 2.55 -2.14 -8.19
C ASP A 61 2.73 -1.01 -7.17
N ASP A 62 4.00 -0.63 -6.92
CA ASP A 62 4.33 0.49 -6.04
C ASP A 62 4.37 1.79 -6.83
N ARG A 63 3.34 2.60 -6.64
CA ARG A 63 3.07 3.88 -7.33
C ARG A 63 3.17 5.08 -6.38
N ARG A 64 3.86 4.90 -5.25
CA ARG A 64 4.13 5.97 -4.27
C ARG A 64 5.20 6.95 -4.74
N GLY A 65 6.10 6.52 -5.62
CA GLY A 65 7.14 7.36 -6.22
C GLY A 65 6.79 7.86 -7.61
N SER A 66 7.59 8.81 -8.14
CA SER A 66 7.46 9.31 -9.52
C SER A 66 7.78 8.26 -10.60
N ASN A 67 8.27 7.08 -10.20
CA ASN A 67 8.53 5.95 -11.06
C ASN A 67 7.78 4.74 -10.51
N ILE A 68 6.86 4.21 -11.32
CA ILE A 68 6.03 3.06 -10.97
C ILE A 68 6.91 1.81 -10.99
N ARG A 69 7.06 1.13 -9.86
CA ARG A 69 7.85 -0.09 -9.74
C ARG A 69 6.94 -1.30 -9.63
N ARG A 70 7.00 -2.18 -10.65
CA ARG A 70 6.33 -3.48 -10.61
C ARG A 70 7.27 -4.53 -10.05
N LEU A 71 6.94 -5.09 -8.90
CA LEU A 71 7.67 -6.21 -8.31
C LEU A 71 6.89 -7.50 -8.60
N ALA A 72 7.52 -8.45 -9.27
CA ALA A 72 7.01 -9.82 -9.37
C ALA A 72 7.34 -10.55 -8.06
N VAL A 73 6.33 -11.16 -7.43
CA VAL A 73 6.47 -11.95 -6.20
C VAL A 73 6.48 -13.43 -6.52
#